data_AF-A0A839V050-F1
#
_entry.id   AF-A0A839V050-F1
#
_cell.length_a   1.000
_cell.length_b   1.000
_cell.length_c   1.000
_cell.angle_alpha   90.00
_cell.angle_beta   90.00
_cell.angle_gamma   90.00
#
_symmetry.space_group_name_H-M   'P 1'
#
loop_
_entity.id
_entity.type
_entity.pdbx_description
1 polymer ?
#
loop_
_entity_poly.entity_id
_entity_poly.type
_entity_poly.pdbx_seq_one_letter_code
_entity_poly.pdbx_strand_id
1 'polypeptide(L)' 'MTVLESWPASVIQGTKGEKSDVGLPSETRSPWFNVMLPSAGATVLSNDIAYDSAGQRYIVSSVSIEGAVYRLTMMEAE' A
#
# COMPACT_ATOMS: atom_id res chain seq x y z
N MET A 1 12.11 -14.67 7.21
CA MET A 1 11.28 -13.87 6.29
C MET A 1 9.85 -14.29 6.53
N THR A 2 9.02 -13.38 7.02
CA THR A 2 7.60 -13.68 7.29
C THR A 2 6.80 -13.22 6.10
N VAL A 3 5.93 -14.09 5.58
CA VAL A 3 5.05 -13.80 4.44
C VAL A 3 3.61 -13.97 4.93
N LEU A 4 2.78 -12.95 4.73
CA LEU A 4 1.34 -13.04 4.91
C LEU A 4 0.72 -13.36 3.56
N GLU A 5 0.08 -14.53 3.44
CA GLU A 5 -0.56 -14.98 2.22
C GLU A 5 -2.07 -15.10 2.44
N SER A 6 -2.87 -14.76 1.41
CA SER A 6 -4.34 -14.79 1.46
C SER A 6 -4.93 -14.04 2.67
N TRP A 7 -4.26 -12.97 3.09
CA TRP A 7 -4.65 -12.21 4.27
C TRP A 7 -5.82 -11.27 3.94
N PRO A 8 -6.87 -11.21 4.77
CA PRO A 8 -8.00 -10.35 4.50
C PRO A 8 -7.57 -8.88 4.52
N ALA A 9 -7.84 -8.17 3.43
CA ALA A 9 -7.55 -6.76 3.30
C ALA A 9 -8.68 -6.05 2.55
N SER A 10 -8.95 -4.81 2.94
CA SER A 10 -9.79 -3.88 2.17
C SER A 10 -8.89 -2.88 1.47
N VAL A 11 -9.07 -2.73 0.16
CA VAL A 11 -8.25 -1.84 -0.68
C VAL A 11 -9.13 -0.74 -1.25
N ILE A 12 -8.74 0.51 -0.99
CA ILE A 12 -9.44 1.69 -1.49
C ILE A 12 -8.46 2.50 -2.34
N GLN A 13 -8.68 2.52 -3.65
CA GLN A 13 -7.94 3.41 -4.54
C GLN A 13 -8.31 4.86 -4.23
N GLY A 14 -7.32 5.68 -3.90
CA GLY A 14 -7.52 7.09 -3.64
C GLY A 14 -7.58 7.92 -4.93
N THR A 15 -8.21 9.09 -4.86
CA THR A 15 -8.52 9.91 -6.04
C THR A 15 -7.39 10.85 -6.49
N LYS A 16 -6.39 11.10 -5.64
CA LYS A 16 -5.24 11.95 -5.95
C LYS A 16 -3.92 11.19 -5.79
N GLY A 17 -3.43 10.56 -6.85
CA GLY A 17 -2.04 10.07 -6.86
C GLY A 17 -1.06 11.17 -6.44
N GLU A 18 0.06 10.78 -5.82
CA GLU A 18 1.11 11.73 -5.46
C GLU A 18 1.68 12.37 -6.73
N LYS A 19 1.92 13.68 -6.66
CA LYS A 19 2.75 14.38 -7.65
C LYS A 19 4.18 14.26 -7.16
N SER A 20 5.14 13.93 -8.01
CA SER A 20 6.54 14.14 -7.67
C SER A 20 6.80 15.63 -7.46
N ASP A 21 7.80 15.94 -6.64
CA ASP A 21 8.24 17.32 -6.36
C ASP A 21 8.67 18.10 -7.61
N VAL A 22 8.89 17.42 -8.75
CA VAL A 22 9.35 18.03 -10.01
C VAL A 22 8.20 18.69 -10.77
N GLY A 23 6.95 18.26 -10.53
CA GLY A 23 5.76 18.92 -11.05
C GLY A 23 5.73 19.05 -12.58
N LEU A 24 6.21 18.03 -13.30
CA LEU A 24 6.29 18.09 -14.76
C LEU A 24 4.87 18.11 -15.36
N PRO A 25 4.61 18.92 -16.42
CA PRO A 25 3.28 19.02 -17.03
C PRO A 25 2.70 17.70 -17.56
N SER A 26 3.57 16.72 -17.84
CA SER A 26 3.22 15.37 -18.33
C SER A 26 3.33 14.28 -17.26
N GLU A 27 3.52 14.65 -16.00
CA GLU A 27 3.71 13.64 -14.96
C GLU A 27 2.41 12.90 -14.67
N THR A 28 2.42 11.60 -14.96
CA THR A 28 1.32 10.72 -14.59
C THR A 28 1.44 10.43 -13.10
N ARG A 29 0.45 10.85 -12.33
CA ARG A 29 0.42 10.59 -10.90
C ARG A 29 0.34 9.09 -10.67
N SER A 30 1.25 8.57 -9.86
CA SER A 30 1.19 7.15 -9.47
C SER A 30 -0.07 6.92 -8.62
N PRO A 31 -0.86 5.88 -8.90
CA PRO A 31 -2.03 5.56 -8.10
C PRO A 31 -1.59 5.18 -6.68
N TRP A 32 -2.37 5.65 -5.70
CA TRP A 32 -2.16 5.39 -4.29
C TRP A 32 -3.37 4.67 -3.73
N PHE A 33 -3.12 3.80 -2.77
CA PHE A 33 -4.12 2.91 -2.20
C PHE A 33 -4.08 3.03 -0.69
N ASN A 34 -5.25 3.22 -0.08
CA ASN A 34 -5.42 3.05 1.35
C ASN A 34 -5.84 1.61 1.60
N VAL A 35 -5.06 0.89 2.40
CA VAL A 35 -5.31 -0.52 2.67
C VAL A 35 -5.48 -0.76 4.15
N MET A 36 -6.51 -1.50 4.51
CA MET A 36 -6.81 -1.88 5.88
C MET A 36 -6.76 -3.38 6.01
N LEU A 37 -5.99 -3.89 6.96
CA LEU A 37 -5.91 -5.32 7.27
C LEU A 37 -5.77 -5.56 8.77
N PRO A 38 -6.13 -6.75 9.27
CA PRO A 38 -5.88 -7.12 10.66
C PRO A 38 -4.38 -7.07 11.00
N SER A 39 -4.03 -6.56 12.18
CA SER A 39 -2.64 -6.52 12.67
C SER A 39 -2.15 -7.83 13.30
N ALA A 40 -2.97 -8.87 13.25
CA ALA A 40 -2.56 -10.23 13.62
C ALA A 40 -1.68 -10.81 12.49
N GLY A 41 -0.68 -11.62 12.84
CA GLY A 41 0.11 -12.40 11.87
C GLY A 41 1.56 -11.96 11.72
N ALA A 42 1.82 -10.70 11.34
CA ALA A 42 3.18 -10.19 11.18
C ALA A 42 3.26 -8.68 11.38
N THR A 43 4.46 -8.19 11.68
CA THR A 43 4.76 -6.76 11.63
C THR A 43 4.88 -6.31 10.18
N VAL A 44 4.12 -5.28 9.81
CA VAL A 44 4.22 -4.59 8.53
C VAL A 44 5.03 -3.31 8.71
N LEU A 45 5.96 -3.04 7.80
CA LEU A 45 6.84 -1.89 7.80
C LEU A 45 6.73 -1.10 6.48
N SER A 46 7.15 0.16 6.51
CA SER A 46 7.38 0.91 5.27
C SER A 46 8.45 0.22 4.42
N ASN A 47 8.25 0.22 3.11
CA ASN A 47 8.99 -0.52 2.07
C ASN A 47 8.75 -2.03 2.02
N ASP A 48 7.84 -2.57 2.83
CA ASP A 48 7.34 -3.92 2.58
C ASP A 48 6.63 -3.99 1.23
N ILE A 49 6.67 -5.18 0.62
CA ILE A 49 6.09 -5.44 -0.69
C ILE A 49 4.78 -6.22 -0.49
N ALA A 50 3.72 -5.74 -1.13
CA ALA A 50 2.45 -6.45 -1.20
C ALA A 50 2.14 -6.84 -2.64
N TYR A 51 1.38 -7.94 -2.77
CA TYR A 51 0.86 -8.42 -4.04
C TYR A 51 -0.65 -8.60 -3.92
N ASP A 52 -1.38 -8.25 -4.97
CA ASP A 52 -2.80 -8.62 -5.08
C ASP A 52 -2.97 -10.01 -5.74
N SER A 53 -4.22 -10.44 -5.90
CA SER A 53 -4.55 -11.72 -6.53
C SER A 53 -4.24 -11.78 -8.04
N ALA A 54 -4.05 -10.63 -8.70
CA ALA A 54 -3.64 -10.55 -10.11
C ALA A 54 -2.11 -10.54 -10.26
N GLY A 55 -1.36 -10.51 -9.15
CA GLY A 55 0.09 -10.40 -9.14
C GLY A 55 0.61 -8.98 -9.25
N GLN A 56 -0.25 -7.96 -9.18
CA GLN A 56 0.16 -6.56 -9.17
C GLN A 56 0.98 -6.28 -7.91
N ARG A 57 2.10 -5.60 -8.10
CA ARG A 57 3.04 -5.26 -7.03
C ARG A 57 2.76 -3.88 -6.46
N TYR A 58 2.85 -3.79 -5.14
CA TYR A 58 2.71 -2.55 -4.39
C TYR A 58 3.85 -2.40 -3.39
N ILE A 59 4.23 -1.16 -3.11
CA ILE A 59 5.17 -0.80 -2.04
C ILE A 59 4.40 -0.08 -0.95
N VAL A 60 4.56 -0.52 0.30
CA VAL A 60 4.01 0.15 1.47
C VAL A 60 4.79 1.45 1.72
N SER A 61 4.17 2.60 1.49
CA SER A 61 4.81 3.90 1.72
C SER A 61 4.69 4.34 3.19
N SER A 62 3.54 4.07 3.81
CA SER A 62 3.27 4.44 5.20
C SER A 62 2.49 3.37 5.93
N VAL A 63 2.81 3.19 7.22
CA VAL A 63 2.15 2.26 8.13
C VAL A 63 1.67 3.02 9.35
N SER A 64 0.40 2.85 9.68
CA SER A 64 -0.13 3.23 10.98
C SER A 64 -0.96 2.08 11.54
N ILE A 65 -1.03 1.99 12.87
CA ILE A 65 -1.82 0.99 13.57
C ILE A 65 -2.81 1.70 14.50
N GLU A 66 -4.07 1.29 14.40
CA GLU A 66 -5.13 1.77 15.29
C GLU A 66 -5.87 0.56 15.84
N GLY A 67 -5.67 0.29 17.13
CA GLY A 67 -6.16 -0.94 17.75
C GLY A 67 -5.54 -2.18 17.10
N ALA A 68 -6.38 -3.05 16.55
CA ALA A 68 -5.99 -4.32 15.91
C ALA A 68 -5.99 -4.26 14.37
N VAL A 69 -5.92 -3.06 13.80
CA VAL A 69 -6.00 -2.84 12.35
C VAL A 69 -4.80 -2.02 11.89
N TYR A 70 -4.08 -2.54 10.90
CA TYR A 70 -3.14 -1.74 10.11
C TYR A 70 -3.91 -0.88 9.12
N ARG A 71 -3.53 0.39 9.05
CA ARG A 71 -3.90 1.32 7.99
C ARG A 71 -2.63 1.66 7.22
N LEU A 72 -2.55 1.15 6.00
CA LEU A 72 -1.41 1.29 5.10
C LEU A 72 -1.74 2.30 4.01
N THR A 73 -0.72 3.05 3.62
CA THR A 73 -0.68 3.67 2.30
C THR A 73 0.24 2.86 1.43
N MET A 74 -0.21 2.51 0.23
CA MET A 74 0.57 1.77 -0.76
C MET A 74 0.58 2.50 -2.09
N MET A 75 1.69 2.36 -2.82
CA MET A 75 1.84 2.85 -4.18
C MET A 75 2.02 1.66 -5.10
N GLU A 76 1.44 1.74 -6.30
CA GLU A 76 1.73 0.77 -7.35
C GLU A 76 3.21 0.89 -7.74
N ALA A 77 3.87 -0.27 -7.87
CA ALA A 77 5.26 -0.34 -8.29
C ALA A 77 5.35 -1.18 -9.56
N GLU A 78 6.11 -0.68 -10.54
CA GLU A 78 6.52 -1.45 -11.71
C GLU A 78 7.48 -2.60 -11.34
#